data_AF-A0A7S2ISD0-F1
#
_entry.id   AF-A0A7S2ISD0-F1
#
_cell.length_a   1.000
_cell.length_b   1.000
_cell.length_c   1.000
_cell.angle_alpha   90.00
_cell.angle_beta   90.00
_cell.angle_gamma   90.00
#
_symmetry.space_group_name_H-M   'P 1'
#
loop_
_entity.id
_entity.type
_entity.pdbx_description
1 polymer ?
#
loop_
_entity_poly.entity_id
_entity_poly.type
_entity_poly.pdbx_seq_one_letter_code
_entity_poly.pdbx_strand_id
1 'polypeptide(L)'
;ASSGAEAARGTGGAEGVAMDEDEATEKEERSQAEQQGVQTAMLLSRQEAFNSQVYKLLRLTKHRPEVVECLLTSAELSPCRERVAATGCQVQPAWAGGAVLLVPLTQELYREELCLQLEGHHVLMLQNDVDKLLEALNRVPCRRRPQ
;
A
#
# COMPACT_ATOMS: atom_id res chain seq x y z
N ALA A 1 -42.92 -4.20 -84.96
CA ALA A 1 -44.33 -4.01 -84.63
C ALA A 1 -44.70 -5.04 -83.57
N SER A 2 -45.19 -4.55 -82.43
CA SER A 2 -46.05 -5.25 -81.46
C SER A 2 -45.46 -6.46 -80.72
N SER A 3 -45.83 -6.77 -79.47
CA SER A 3 -46.51 -6.09 -78.35
C SER A 3 -46.74 -7.20 -77.30
N GLY A 4 -46.75 -6.84 -76.00
CA GLY A 4 -47.39 -7.60 -74.91
C GLY A 4 -46.43 -8.50 -74.11
N ALA A 5 -46.10 -8.20 -72.85
CA ALA A 5 -46.91 -8.34 -71.61
C ALA A 5 -47.03 -9.84 -71.20
N GLU A 6 -46.92 -10.31 -69.96
CA GLU A 6 -47.04 -9.72 -68.63
C GLU A 6 -46.49 -10.72 -67.57
N ALA A 7 -46.12 -10.17 -66.41
CA ALA A 7 -45.83 -10.71 -65.07
C ALA A 7 -45.91 -12.23 -64.75
N ALA A 8 -44.91 -12.68 -63.98
CA ALA A 8 -45.15 -13.54 -62.82
C ALA A 8 -44.14 -13.26 -61.70
N ARG A 9 -44.71 -13.15 -60.49
CA ARG A 9 -44.09 -12.82 -59.20
C ARG A 9 -43.03 -13.84 -58.77
N GLY A 10 -42.02 -13.35 -58.06
CA GLY A 10 -41.06 -14.15 -57.33
C GLY A 10 -40.38 -13.35 -56.22
N THR A 11 -41.16 -12.77 -55.31
CA THR A 11 -40.66 -12.28 -54.03
C THR A 11 -40.48 -13.47 -53.09
N GLY A 12 -39.26 -14.00 -53.01
CA GLY A 12 -38.84 -15.01 -52.02
C GLY A 12 -37.75 -14.41 -51.16
N GLY A 13 -38.08 -14.09 -49.91
CA GLY A 13 -37.16 -13.49 -48.95
C GLY A 13 -36.07 -14.47 -48.49
N ALA A 14 -34.96 -13.88 -48.08
CA ALA A 14 -34.01 -14.46 -47.15
C ALA A 14 -33.47 -13.32 -46.27
N GLU A 15 -34.35 -12.77 -45.43
CA GLU A 15 -33.94 -12.16 -44.17
C GLU A 15 -34.02 -13.28 -43.13
N GLY A 16 -32.94 -13.47 -42.37
CA GLY A 16 -33.00 -14.30 -41.17
C GLY A 16 -31.69 -14.97 -40.78
N VAL A 17 -31.11 -14.43 -39.72
CA VAL A 17 -30.28 -15.12 -38.71
C VAL A 17 -28.77 -15.18 -38.99
N ALA A 18 -28.10 -14.08 -38.68
CA ALA A 18 -26.73 -14.06 -38.17
C ALA A 18 -26.55 -12.80 -37.30
N MET A 19 -27.24 -12.70 -36.15
CA MET A 19 -27.14 -11.54 -35.24
C MET A 19 -27.26 -11.90 -33.74
N ASP A 20 -27.02 -13.15 -33.33
CA ASP A 20 -27.15 -13.55 -31.91
C ASP A 20 -25.83 -13.97 -31.25
N GLU A 21 -24.78 -14.27 -32.02
CA GLU A 21 -23.51 -14.76 -31.45
C GLU A 21 -22.55 -13.62 -31.05
N ASP A 22 -22.57 -12.48 -31.77
CA ASP A 22 -21.70 -11.33 -31.48
C ASP A 22 -22.12 -10.54 -30.21
N GLU A 23 -23.41 -10.47 -29.88
CA GLU A 23 -23.85 -9.69 -28.70
C GLU A 23 -23.56 -10.43 -27.37
N ALA A 24 -23.54 -11.76 -27.40
CA ALA A 24 -23.21 -12.57 -26.23
C ALA A 24 -21.72 -12.48 -25.89
N THR A 25 -20.85 -12.55 -26.90
CA THR A 25 -19.39 -12.39 -26.74
C THR A 25 -19.03 -10.97 -26.30
N GLU A 26 -19.65 -9.93 -26.87
CA GLU A 26 -19.41 -8.53 -26.45
C GLU A 26 -19.78 -8.27 -24.99
N LYS A 27 -20.89 -8.85 -24.50
CA LYS A 27 -21.28 -8.73 -23.08
C LYS A 27 -20.28 -9.43 -22.16
N GLU A 28 -19.78 -10.58 -22.58
CA GLU A 28 -18.83 -11.37 -21.80
C GLU A 28 -17.44 -10.70 -21.76
N GLU A 29 -16.99 -10.15 -22.89
CA GLU A 29 -15.77 -9.33 -22.98
C GLU A 29 -15.87 -8.06 -22.14
N ARG A 30 -17.03 -7.39 -22.16
CA ARG A 30 -17.27 -6.20 -21.32
C ARG A 30 -17.23 -6.55 -19.83
N SER A 31 -17.85 -7.66 -19.43
CA SER A 31 -17.80 -8.12 -18.03
C SER A 31 -16.38 -8.50 -17.61
N GLN A 32 -15.62 -9.18 -18.48
CA GLN A 32 -14.22 -9.51 -18.22
C GLN A 32 -13.34 -8.27 -18.13
N ALA A 33 -13.52 -7.28 -19.02
CA ALA A 33 -12.80 -6.02 -18.99
C ALA A 33 -13.09 -5.21 -17.72
N GLU A 34 -14.35 -5.16 -17.28
CA GLU A 34 -14.74 -4.53 -16.02
C GLU A 34 -14.10 -5.24 -14.82
N GLN A 35 -14.12 -6.58 -14.77
CA GLN A 35 -13.47 -7.36 -13.72
C GLN A 35 -11.96 -7.15 -13.67
N GLN A 36 -11.30 -7.12 -14.83
CA GLN A 36 -9.88 -6.80 -14.95
C GLN A 36 -9.58 -5.38 -14.47
N GLY A 37 -10.44 -4.42 -14.80
CA GLY A 37 -10.35 -3.04 -14.32
C GLY A 37 -10.40 -2.95 -12.80
N VAL A 38 -11.35 -3.65 -12.17
CA VAL A 38 -11.48 -3.69 -10.70
C VAL A 38 -10.26 -4.35 -10.05
N GLN A 39 -9.77 -5.47 -10.59
CA GLN A 39 -8.57 -6.14 -10.07
C GLN A 39 -7.34 -5.25 -10.18
N THR A 40 -7.17 -4.57 -11.32
CA THR A 40 -6.08 -3.63 -11.55
C THR A 40 -6.15 -2.45 -10.59
N ALA A 41 -7.33 -1.85 -10.43
CA ALA A 41 -7.55 -0.76 -9.49
C ALA A 41 -7.24 -1.18 -8.03
N MET A 42 -7.58 -2.40 -7.64
CA MET A 42 -7.30 -2.92 -6.29
C MET A 42 -5.80 -3.12 -6.05
N LEU A 43 -5.07 -3.66 -7.04
CA LEU A 43 -3.61 -3.81 -6.97
C LEU A 43 -2.91 -2.45 -6.88
N LEU A 44 -3.31 -1.50 -7.74
CA LEU A 44 -2.75 -0.15 -7.76
C LEU A 44 -3.07 0.62 -6.47
N SER A 45 -4.31 0.57 -5.99
CA SER A 45 -4.72 1.24 -4.75
C SER A 45 -3.95 0.71 -3.54
N ARG A 46 -3.70 -0.61 -3.48
CA ARG A 46 -2.87 -1.20 -2.43
C ARG A 46 -1.43 -0.71 -2.52
N GLN A 47 -0.87 -0.64 -3.72
CA GLN A 47 0.51 -0.19 -3.95
C GLN A 47 0.69 1.32 -3.66
N GLU A 48 -0.27 2.16 -4.04
CA GLU A 48 -0.30 3.58 -3.74
C GLU A 48 -0.35 3.84 -2.23
N ALA A 49 -1.13 3.05 -1.48
CA ALA A 49 -1.18 3.16 -0.01
C ALA A 49 0.19 2.88 0.63
N PHE A 50 0.98 1.94 0.10
CA PHE A 50 2.35 1.71 0.55
C PHE A 50 3.30 2.83 0.11
N ASN A 51 3.17 3.33 -1.12
CA ASN A 51 4.04 4.38 -1.67
C ASN A 51 3.81 5.77 -1.04
N SER A 52 2.62 6.03 -0.49
CA SER A 52 2.30 7.27 0.22
C SER A 52 2.94 7.39 1.61
N GLN A 53 3.52 6.30 2.13
CA GLN A 53 4.06 6.27 3.49
C GLN A 53 5.44 6.91 3.53
N VAL A 54 5.48 8.19 3.90
CA VAL A 54 6.72 8.90 4.14
C VAL A 54 7.34 8.42 5.45
N TYR A 55 8.52 7.81 5.36
CA TYR A 55 9.32 7.42 6.52
C TYR A 55 10.16 8.60 7.03
N LYS A 56 10.35 8.66 8.35
CA LYS A 56 11.23 9.60 9.01
C LYS A 56 12.25 8.89 9.86
N LEU A 57 13.52 9.23 9.63
CA LEU A 57 14.61 8.91 10.53
C LEU A 57 14.86 10.10 11.45
N LEU A 58 14.70 9.86 12.76
CA LEU A 58 14.94 10.85 13.80
C LEU A 58 16.17 10.46 14.61
N ARG A 59 16.91 11.48 15.06
CA ARG A 59 18.07 11.32 15.93
C ARG A 59 17.75 11.88 17.29
N LEU A 60 17.79 11.03 18.31
CA LEU A 60 17.65 11.44 19.70
C LEU A 60 18.91 12.18 20.14
N THR A 61 18.76 13.44 20.51
CA THR A 61 19.87 14.25 21.05
C THR A 61 20.44 13.71 22.37
N LYS A 62 19.63 12.97 23.14
CA LYS A 62 20.02 12.31 24.40
C LYS A 62 19.65 10.84 24.35
N HIS A 63 20.65 10.01 24.11
CA HIS A 63 20.49 8.55 24.19
C HIS A 63 20.68 8.09 25.64
N ARG A 64 19.56 7.73 26.28
CA ARG A 64 19.50 7.24 27.66
C ARG A 64 18.64 5.98 27.73
N PRO A 65 18.98 4.98 28.55
CA PRO A 65 18.19 3.75 28.68
C PRO A 65 16.72 4.03 28.97
N GLU A 66 16.42 5.03 29.81
CA GLU A 66 15.04 5.38 30.17
C GLU A 66 14.24 5.93 28.99
N VAL A 67 14.91 6.58 28.02
CA VAL A 67 14.26 7.05 26.80
C VAL A 67 13.93 5.86 25.91
N VAL A 68 14.87 4.93 25.72
CA VAL A 68 14.63 3.71 24.92
C VAL A 68 13.52 2.87 25.55
N GLU A 69 13.55 2.67 26.85
CA GLU A 69 12.49 1.98 27.59
C GLU A 69 11.13 2.67 27.40
N CYS A 70 11.09 4.00 27.45
CA CYS A 70 9.88 4.77 27.16
C CYS A 70 9.36 4.51 25.72
N LEU A 71 10.24 4.44 24.72
CA LEU A 71 9.84 4.12 23.35
C LEU A 71 9.25 2.71 23.23
N LEU A 72 9.83 1.75 23.96
CA LEU A 72 9.43 0.34 23.91
C LEU A 72 8.16 0.04 24.73
N THR A 73 7.84 0.85 25.74
CA THR A 73 6.75 0.56 26.71
C THR A 73 5.59 1.55 26.66
N SER A 74 5.77 2.75 26.10
CA SER A 74 4.71 3.76 26.02
C SER A 74 3.45 3.25 25.30
N ALA A 75 2.29 3.66 25.79
CA ALA A 75 1.00 3.26 25.24
C ALA A 75 0.73 3.95 23.89
N GLU A 76 1.21 5.18 23.76
CA GLU A 76 1.12 6.03 22.56
C GLU A 76 1.78 5.35 21.35
N LEU A 77 2.86 4.61 21.57
CA LEU A 77 3.58 3.87 20.54
C LEU A 77 3.12 2.42 20.39
N SER A 78 2.12 1.95 21.17
CA SER A 78 1.56 0.59 21.02
C SER A 78 1.09 0.31 19.60
N PRO A 79 0.33 1.21 18.93
CA PRO A 79 -0.13 0.96 17.56
C PRO A 79 1.04 0.80 16.57
N CYS A 80 2.15 1.48 16.81
CA CYS A 80 3.34 1.37 15.98
C CYS A 80 4.00 0.00 16.18
N ARG A 81 4.20 -0.42 17.44
CA ARG A 81 4.80 -1.72 17.76
C ARG A 81 3.94 -2.89 17.29
N GLU A 82 2.62 -2.79 17.43
CA GLU A 82 1.67 -3.78 16.91
C GLU A 82 1.78 -3.93 15.39
N ARG A 83 1.94 -2.82 14.66
CA ARG A 83 2.15 -2.84 13.21
C ARG A 83 3.42 -3.59 12.81
N VAL A 84 4.52 -3.36 13.53
CA VAL A 84 5.79 -4.07 13.31
C VAL A 84 5.66 -5.56 13.65
N ALA A 85 4.99 -5.88 14.76
CA ALA A 85 4.76 -7.26 15.17
C ALA A 85 3.85 -8.02 14.19
N ALA A 86 2.83 -7.36 13.63
CA ALA A 86 1.90 -7.94 12.66
C ALA A 86 2.59 -8.38 11.36
N THR A 87 3.74 -7.80 11.04
CA THR A 87 4.56 -8.20 9.87
C THR A 87 5.70 -9.14 10.24
N GLY A 88 5.74 -9.66 11.48
CA GLY A 88 6.83 -10.52 11.97
C GLY A 88 8.18 -9.80 12.08
N CYS A 89 8.19 -8.47 12.01
CA CYS A 89 9.39 -7.66 12.14
C CYS A 89 9.69 -7.39 13.62
N GLN A 90 10.92 -6.99 13.92
CA GLN A 90 11.34 -6.64 15.28
C GLN A 90 11.46 -5.13 15.42
N VAL A 91 11.03 -4.61 16.57
CA VAL A 91 11.14 -3.17 16.90
C VAL A 91 12.59 -2.76 17.18
N GLN A 92 13.42 -3.67 17.68
CA GLN A 92 14.85 -3.43 17.89
C GLN A 92 15.65 -4.63 17.36
N PRO A 93 15.84 -4.74 16.04
CA PRO A 93 16.55 -5.86 15.47
C PRO A 93 18.06 -5.75 15.74
N ALA A 94 18.72 -6.90 15.89
CA ALA A 94 20.16 -6.96 16.15
C ALA A 94 21.02 -6.32 15.03
N TRP A 95 20.52 -6.28 13.79
CA TRP A 95 21.22 -5.69 12.65
C TRP A 95 21.19 -4.16 12.61
N ALA A 96 20.33 -3.49 13.40
CA ALA A 96 20.13 -2.03 13.34
C ALA A 96 20.95 -1.24 14.39
N GLY A 97 22.03 -1.83 14.93
CA GLY A 97 22.94 -1.11 15.84
C GLY A 97 22.29 -0.59 17.13
N GLY A 98 21.17 -1.20 17.55
CA GLY A 98 20.37 -0.78 18.69
C GLY A 98 19.29 0.26 18.39
N ALA A 99 19.14 0.71 17.14
CA ALA A 99 18.10 1.65 16.73
C ALA A 99 16.69 1.10 16.98
N VAL A 100 15.74 2.00 17.20
CA VAL A 100 14.33 1.66 17.39
C VAL A 100 13.57 1.84 16.07
N LEU A 101 12.98 0.77 15.57
CA LEU A 101 12.20 0.72 14.35
C LEU A 101 10.71 0.60 14.70
N LEU A 102 9.96 1.68 14.50
CA LEU A 102 8.51 1.74 14.69
C LEU A 102 7.75 1.50 13.37
N VAL A 103 8.46 0.96 12.37
CA VAL A 103 7.95 0.61 11.05
C VAL A 103 8.41 -0.80 10.67
N PRO A 104 7.58 -1.56 9.94
CA PRO A 104 7.99 -2.82 9.34
C PRO A 104 9.19 -2.59 8.43
N LEU A 105 10.36 -3.10 8.81
CA LEU A 105 11.57 -3.00 8.01
C LEU A 105 12.37 -4.30 8.15
N THR A 106 12.68 -4.91 7.01
CA THR A 106 13.54 -6.08 6.93
C THR A 106 14.99 -5.67 6.69
N GLN A 107 15.93 -6.57 6.97
CA GLN A 107 17.36 -6.30 6.79
C GLN A 107 17.70 -6.12 5.31
N GLU A 108 17.05 -6.88 4.43
CA GLU A 108 17.19 -6.83 2.98
C GLU A 108 16.77 -5.45 2.46
N LEU A 109 15.55 -5.01 2.81
CA LEU A 109 15.03 -3.71 2.39
C LEU A 109 15.88 -2.54 2.92
N TYR A 110 16.38 -2.65 4.16
CA TYR A 110 17.30 -1.66 4.71
C TYR A 110 18.61 -1.54 3.92
N ARG A 111 19.18 -2.68 3.49
CA ARG A 111 20.41 -2.71 2.70
C ARG A 111 20.20 -2.23 1.27
N GLU A 112 19.07 -2.54 0.66
CA GLU A 112 18.80 -2.21 -0.73
C GLU A 112 18.37 -0.74 -0.90
N GLU A 113 17.51 -0.23 -0.01
CA GLU A 113 16.83 1.06 -0.21
C GLU A 113 17.38 2.20 0.66
N LEU A 114 17.72 1.92 1.92
CA LEU A 114 18.11 2.96 2.87
C LEU A 114 19.63 3.20 2.86
N CYS A 115 20.45 2.13 2.92
CA CYS A 115 21.92 2.24 2.96
C CYS A 115 22.48 3.22 4.03
N LEU A 116 21.69 3.57 5.06
CA LEU A 116 22.08 4.47 6.14
C LEU A 116 22.84 3.70 7.22
N GLN A 117 23.62 4.36 8.08
CA GLN A 117 24.14 3.73 9.29
C GLN A 117 23.20 3.99 10.47
N LEU A 118 22.47 2.96 10.90
CA LEU A 118 21.61 3.03 12.08
C LEU A 118 22.45 2.80 13.34
N GLU A 119 22.10 3.54 14.39
CA GLU A 119 22.77 3.51 15.69
C GLU A 119 21.71 3.58 16.79
N GLY A 120 22.05 3.24 18.03
CA GLY A 120 21.10 3.21 19.16
C GLY A 120 20.32 4.50 19.39
N HIS A 121 20.85 5.64 18.95
CA HIS A 121 20.19 6.94 19.06
C HIS A 121 19.25 7.28 17.89
N HIS A 122 19.11 6.38 16.93
CA HIS A 122 18.23 6.53 15.79
C HIS A 122 16.86 5.88 16.04
N VAL A 123 15.82 6.59 15.61
CA VAL A 123 14.43 6.12 15.64
C VAL A 123 13.86 6.25 14.23
N LEU A 124 13.45 5.13 13.63
CA LEU A 124 12.78 5.12 12.33
C LEU A 124 11.28 4.94 12.54
N MET A 125 10.48 5.81 11.92
CA MET A 125 9.03 5.78 12.07
C MET A 125 8.29 6.34 10.86
N LEU A 126 6.96 6.19 10.81
CA LEU A 126 6.14 6.91 9.83
C LEU A 126 6.02 8.39 10.20
N GLN A 127 5.95 9.26 9.19
CA GLN A 127 5.66 10.69 9.35
C GLN A 127 4.42 10.94 10.22
N ASN A 128 3.37 10.13 10.06
CA ASN A 128 2.09 10.28 10.77
C ASN A 128 2.14 9.81 12.24
N ASP A 129 3.23 9.14 12.64
CA ASP A 129 3.40 8.64 14.00
C ASP A 129 4.31 9.57 14.84
N VAL A 130 4.89 10.61 14.24
CA VAL A 130 5.79 11.56 14.92
C VAL A 130 5.12 12.20 16.13
N ASP A 131 3.85 12.58 16.02
CA ASP A 131 3.12 13.18 17.14
C ASP A 131 3.00 12.22 18.33
N LYS A 132 2.79 10.93 18.07
CA LYS A 132 2.72 9.88 19.10
C LYS A 132 4.07 9.70 19.79
N LEU A 133 5.17 9.83 19.04
CA LEU A 133 6.51 9.83 19.63
C LEU A 133 6.72 11.03 20.55
N LEU A 134 6.32 12.23 20.11
CA LEU A 134 6.43 13.43 20.95
C LEU A 134 5.60 13.32 22.23
N GLU A 135 4.39 12.75 22.14
CA GLU A 135 3.55 12.44 23.30
C GLU A 135 4.21 11.43 24.24
N ALA A 136 4.78 10.35 23.72
CA ALA A 136 5.53 9.38 24.53
C ALA A 136 6.72 10.05 25.25
N LEU A 137 7.51 10.85 24.52
CA LEU A 137 8.64 11.60 25.07
C LEU A 137 8.21 12.66 26.09
N ASN A 138 6.97 13.15 26.03
CA ASN A 138 6.45 14.07 27.03
C ASN A 138 6.39 13.46 28.44
N ARG A 139 6.29 12.13 28.55
CA ARG A 139 6.35 11.41 29.83
C ARG A 139 7.74 11.44 30.48
N VAL A 140 8.79 11.66 29.68
CA VAL A 140 10.15 11.79 30.19
C VAL A 140 10.33 13.17 30.83
N PRO A 141 10.89 13.26 32.05
CA PRO A 141 11.13 14.53 32.72
C PRO A 141 11.91 15.52 31.84
N CYS A 142 11.51 16.80 31.81
CA CYS A 142 11.99 17.80 30.86
C CYS A 142 13.53 17.91 30.76
N ARG A 143 14.26 17.69 31.86
CA ARG A 143 15.75 17.72 31.85
C ARG A 143 16.37 16.53 31.09
N ARG A 144 15.68 15.39 31.09
CA ARG A 144 16.13 14.12 30.47
C ARG A 144 15.49 13.88 29.10
N ARG A 145 14.42 14.61 28.77
CA ARG A 145 13.74 14.53 27.48
C ARG A 145 14.72 14.83 26.34
N PRO A 146 14.80 13.96 25.32
CA PRO A 146 15.51 14.26 24.09
C PRO A 146 14.71 15.29 23.27
N GLN A 147 15.43 16.15 22.57
CA GLN A 147 14.92 16.96 21.46
C GLN A 147 15.16 16.24 20.14
#